data_AF-A0A5D3DXR9-F1
#
_entry.id   AF-A0A5D3DXR9-F1
#
_cell.length_a   1.000
_cell.length_b   1.000
_cell.length_c   1.000
_cell.angle_alpha   90.00
_cell.angle_beta   90.00
_cell.angle_gamma   90.00
#
_symmetry.space_group_name_H-M   'P 1'
#
loop_
_entity.id
_entity.type
_entity.pdbx_description
1 polymer ?
#
loop_
_entity_poly.entity_id
_entity_poly.type
_entity_poly.pdbx_seq_one_letter_code
_entity_poly.pdbx_strand_id
1 'polypeptide(L)' 'MCVELVANRFLRKMVRVLVATAIREAAAGAGEDALLELMVATCRRATAPPAPPDGLSLVDVGYTEFDSQICFILND' A
#
# COMPACT_ATOMS: atom_id res chain seq x y z
N MET A 1 -11.97 7.15 -10.90
CA MET A 1 -10.55 7.34 -10.53
C MET A 1 -9.95 5.96 -10.30
N CYS A 2 -8.77 5.70 -10.86
CA CYS A 2 -8.04 4.44 -10.70
C CYS A 2 -6.67 4.75 -10.09
N VAL A 3 -6.15 3.86 -9.24
CA VAL A 3 -4.83 3.98 -8.62
C VAL A 3 -4.06 2.71 -8.90
N GLU A 4 -2.92 2.83 -9.56
CA GLU A 4 -2.00 1.73 -9.84
C GLU A 4 -0.85 1.77 -8.85
N LEU A 5 -0.53 0.62 -8.24
CA LEU A 5 0.56 0.48 -7.28
C LEU A 5 1.46 -0.66 -7.73
N VAL A 6 2.74 -0.36 -7.91
CA VAL A 6 3.79 -1.34 -8.25
C VAL A 6 4.77 -1.39 -7.09
N ALA A 7 5.05 -2.60 -6.60
CA ALA A 7 6.03 -2.85 -5.55
C ALA A 7 6.56 -4.28 -5.68
N ASN A 8 7.66 -4.58 -5.00
CA ASN A 8 8.14 -5.96 -4.87
C ASN A 8 7.14 -6.83 -4.11
N ARG A 9 6.55 -6.32 -3.03
CA ARG A 9 5.65 -7.03 -2.11
C ARG A 9 4.71 -6.05 -1.40
N PHE A 10 3.55 -6.55 -1.00
CA PHE A 10 2.59 -5.81 -0.17
C PHE A 10 2.27 -6.59 1.10
N LEU A 11 2.18 -5.90 2.24
CA LEU A 11 1.68 -6.49 3.47
C LEU A 11 0.17 -6.77 3.38
N ARG A 12 -0.33 -7.68 4.23
CA ARG A 12 -1.77 -7.97 4.31
C ARG A 12 -2.55 -6.67 4.58
N LYS A 13 -3.50 -6.36 3.67
CA LYS A 13 -4.35 -5.14 3.65
C LYS A 13 -3.62 -3.83 3.30
N MET A 14 -2.32 -3.83 3.00
CA MET A 14 -1.54 -2.60 2.75
C MET A 14 -2.15 -1.71 1.67
N VAL A 15 -2.38 -2.26 0.47
CA VAL A 15 -2.97 -1.52 -0.65
C VAL A 15 -4.31 -0.89 -0.26
N ARG A 16 -5.18 -1.67 0.38
CA ARG A 16 -6.53 -1.23 0.79
C ARG A 16 -6.48 -0.12 1.85
N VAL A 17 -5.49 -0.12 2.74
CA VAL A 17 -5.31 0.93 3.75
C VAL A 17 -4.72 2.19 3.12
N LEU A 18 -3.72 2.04 2.23
CA LEU A 18 -3.10 3.17 1.53
C LEU A 18 -4.14 3.95 0.73
N VAL A 19 -4.92 3.27 -0.11
CA VAL A 19 -5.93 3.91 -0.97
C VAL A 19 -7.03 4.57 -0.12
N ALA A 20 -7.54 3.88 0.90
CA ALA A 20 -8.58 4.46 1.77
C ALA A 20 -8.09 5.69 2.55
N THR A 21 -6.83 5.66 3.01
CA THR A 21 -6.24 6.78 3.75
C THR A 21 -6.05 7.97 2.83
N ALA A 22 -5.50 7.77 1.62
CA ALA A 22 -5.34 8.83 0.62
C ALA A 22 -6.68 9.51 0.27
N ILE A 23 -7.74 8.73 0.05
CA ILE A 23 -9.08 9.26 -0.23
C ILE A 23 -9.61 10.06 0.95
N ARG A 24 -9.45 9.56 2.19
CA ARG A 24 -9.91 10.26 3.39
C ARG A 24 -9.19 11.60 3.58
N GLU A 25 -7.86 11.62 3.44
CA GLU A 25 -7.06 12.85 3.57
C GLU A 25 -7.44 13.87 2.49
N ALA A 26 -7.55 13.43 1.24
CA ALA A 26 -7.97 14.30 0.14
C ALA A 26 -9.38 14.88 0.34
N ALA A 27 -10.33 14.05 0.80
CA ALA A 27 -11.69 14.50 1.09
C ALA A 27 -11.77 15.47 2.29
N ALA A 28 -10.83 15.37 3.23
CA ALA A 28 -10.68 16.29 4.34
C ALA A 28 -9.94 17.60 3.97
N GLY A 29 -9.45 17.71 2.72
CA GLY A 29 -8.67 18.86 2.27
C GLY A 29 -7.27 18.93 2.91
N ALA A 30 -6.70 17.78 3.28
CA ALA A 30 -5.35 17.72 3.81
C ALA A 30 -4.31 18.17 2.78
N GLY A 31 -3.16 18.63 3.26
CA GLY A 31 -2.04 19.03 2.40
C GLY A 31 -1.38 17.86 1.67
N GLU A 32 -0.54 18.19 0.70
CA GLU A 32 0.14 17.21 -0.18
C GLU A 32 1.01 16.21 0.61
N ASP A 33 1.55 16.64 1.75
CA ASP A 33 2.44 15.83 2.60
C ASP A 33 1.71 14.93 3.61
N ALA A 34 0.37 14.92 3.63
CA ALA A 34 -0.40 14.22 4.68
C ALA A 34 -0.05 12.73 4.80
N LEU A 35 0.19 12.03 3.69
CA LEU A 35 0.60 10.62 3.72
C LEU A 35 2.03 10.43 4.24
N LEU A 36 2.94 11.37 3.98
CA LEU A 36 4.31 11.35 4.50
C LEU A 36 4.32 11.59 6.00
N GLU A 37 3.52 12.55 6.49
CA GLU A 37 3.36 12.81 7.93
C GLU A 37 2.81 11.58 8.65
N LEU A 38 1.80 10.91 8.10
CA LEU A 38 1.25 9.66 8.65
C LEU A 38 2.28 8.52 8.66
N MET A 39 3.14 8.43 7.64
CA MET A 39 4.23 7.47 7.58
C MET A 39 5.25 7.72 8.70
N VAL A 40 5.69 8.97 8.88
CA VAL A 40 6.65 9.36 9.93
C VAL A 40 6.09 9.11 11.32
N ALA A 41 4.80 9.33 11.53
CA ALA A 41 4.15 9.08 12.81
C ALA A 41 4.16 7.59 13.22
N THR A 42 4.38 6.66 12.28
CA THR A 42 4.38 5.19 12.50
C THR A 42 3.14 4.65 13.25
N CYS A 43 2.02 5.38 13.20
CA CYS A 43 0.82 5.09 13.97
C CYS A 43 -0.29 4.49 13.10
N ARG A 44 -0.48 3.17 13.17
CA ARG A 44 -1.55 2.48 12.41
C ARG A 44 -2.96 3.02 12.69
N ARG A 45 -3.23 3.47 13.92
CA ARG A 45 -4.55 4.02 14.30
C ARG A 45 -4.87 5.35 13.62
N ALA A 46 -3.86 6.06 13.13
CA ALA A 46 -4.04 7.32 12.41
C ALA A 46 -4.47 7.12 10.95
N THR A 47 -4.37 5.89 10.42
CA THR A 47 -4.79 5.55 9.04
C THR A 47 -6.27 5.18 8.96
N ALA A 48 -6.85 5.28 7.77
CA ALA A 48 -8.22 4.87 7.53
C ALA A 48 -8.39 3.33 7.61
N PRO A 49 -9.60 2.83 7.90
CA PRO A 49 -9.89 1.41 7.75
C PRO A 49 -9.66 0.96 6.30
N PRO A 50 -9.31 -0.32 6.06
CA PRO A 50 -9.06 -0.82 4.71
C PRO A 50 -10.31 -0.66 3.83
N ALA A 51 -10.16 -0.09 2.63
CA ALA A 51 -11.22 0.01 1.62
C ALA A 51 -11.85 -1.36 1.32
N PRO A 52 -13.08 -1.48 0.80
CA PRO A 52 -13.65 -2.76 0.36
C PRO A 52 -12.74 -3.52 -0.62
N PRO A 53 -12.75 -4.87 -0.62
CA PRO A 53 -11.87 -5.67 -1.49
C PRO A 53 -12.31 -5.65 -2.95
N ASP A 54 -13.59 -5.39 -3.23
CA ASP A 54 -14.21 -5.58 -4.55
C ASP A 54 -13.66 -4.62 -5.62
N GLY A 55 -13.01 -3.53 -5.19
CA GLY A 55 -12.34 -2.55 -6.06
C GLY A 55 -10.84 -2.78 -6.27
N LEU A 56 -10.29 -3.89 -5.77
CA LEU A 56 -8.86 -4.22 -5.90
C LEU A 56 -8.67 -5.43 -6.82
N SER A 57 -7.86 -5.27 -7.86
CA SER A 57 -7.50 -6.35 -8.78
C SER A 57 -5.99 -6.42 -8.95
N LEU A 58 -5.44 -7.63 -8.98
CA LEU A 58 -4.06 -7.87 -9.40
C LEU A 58 -4.02 -7.81 -10.92
N VAL A 59 -3.30 -6.83 -11.47
CA VAL A 59 -3.28 -6.56 -12.91
C VAL A 59 -2.10 -7.24 -13.60
N ASP A 60 -0.91 -7.16 -13.01
CA ASP A 60 0.33 -7.69 -13.59
C ASP A 60 1.28 -8.20 -12.50
N VAL A 61 2.17 -9.12 -12.89
CA VAL A 61 3.23 -9.68 -12.05
C VAL A 61 4.52 -9.70 -12.86
N GLY A 62 5.50 -8.90 -12.44
CA GLY A 62 6.83 -8.90 -13.05
C GLY A 62 7.63 -10.15 -12.65
N TYR A 63 8.16 -10.87 -13.64
CA TYR A 63 9.08 -11.98 -13.43
C TYR A 63 10.48 -11.58 -13.90
N THR A 64 11.47 -11.77 -13.04
CA THR A 64 12.90 -11.69 -13.34
C THR A 64 13.56 -13.03 -13.00
N GLU A 65 14.83 -13.21 -13.35
CA GLU A 65 15.59 -14.34 -12.83
C GLU A 65 15.59 -14.33 -11.28
N PHE A 66 15.61 -15.52 -10.69
CA PHE A 66 15.58 -15.67 -9.24
C PHE A 66 16.87 -15.12 -8.62
N ASP A 67 16.72 -14.16 -7.72
CA ASP A 67 17.81 -13.60 -6.93
C ASP A 67 17.62 -13.96 -5.44
N SER A 68 18.53 -14.77 -4.92
CA SER A 68 18.52 -15.22 -3.53
C SER A 68 18.81 -14.09 -2.54
N GLN A 69 19.43 -12.99 -2.96
CA GLN A 69 19.73 -11.83 -2.09
C GLN A 69 18.47 -11.06 -1.70
N ILE A 70 17.42 -11.11 -2.54
CA ILE A 70 16.14 -10.42 -2.31
C ILE A 70 15.03 -11.38 -1.86
N CYS A 71 15.31 -12.68 -1.77
CA CYS A 71 14.36 -13.68 -1.31
C CYS A 71 14.36 -13.76 0.23
N PHE A 72 13.19 -13.54 0.83
CA PHE A 72 13.02 -13.62 2.30
C PHE A 72 12.30 -14.91 2.74
N ILE A 73 12.08 -15.83 1.81
CA ILE A 73 11.60 -17.17 2.12
C ILE A 73 12.87 -17.97 2.43
N LEU A 74 13.06 -18.31 3.70
CA LEU A 74 14.15 -19.19 4.12
C LEU A 74 13.92 -20.57 3.50
N ASN A 75 14.93 -21.13 2.85
CA ASN A 75 14.93 -22.55 2.51
C ASN A 75 15.20 -23.32 3.80
N ASP A 76 14.24 -24.15 4.23
CA ASP A 76 14.44 -25.14 5.30
C ASP A 76 15.43 -26.25 4.87
#